data_AF-A0AAV3L4Y7-F1
#
_entry.id   AF-A0AAV3L4Y7-F1
#
_cell.length_a   1.000
_cell.length_b   1.000
_cell.length_c   1.000
_cell.angle_alpha   90.00
_cell.angle_beta   90.00
_cell.angle_gamma   90.00
#
_symmetry.space_group_name_H-M   'P 1'
#
loop_
_entity.id
_entity.type
_entity.pdbx_description
1 polymer ?
#
loop_
_entity_poly.entity_id
_entity_poly.type
_entity_poly.pdbx_seq_one_letter_code
_entity_poly.pdbx_strand_id
1 'polypeptide(L)'
;MKMIKDIRFWVCVIGIVILGFLSGLLSGNPGEYYYSLQLPPFAPPSWIFGPMWTLLYILMGISLYLLLNHNNKKQRNNLVGLFVIQFIFNFIWSALFFNLLFVKLSETKLSIYVTQKNF
;
A
#
# COMPACT_ATOMS: atom_id res chain seq x y z
N MET A 1 15.90 19.63 15.31
CA MET A 1 16.93 18.58 15.49
C MET A 1 16.68 17.59 16.64
N LYS A 2 15.79 17.86 17.62
CA LYS A 2 15.45 16.89 18.70
C LYS A 2 14.70 15.64 18.22
N MET A 3 13.86 15.78 17.19
CA MET A 3 13.00 14.71 16.64
C MET A 3 13.78 13.48 16.13
N ILE A 4 14.86 13.69 15.36
CA ILE A 4 15.66 12.58 14.78
C ILE A 4 16.44 11.80 15.85
N LYS A 5 16.73 12.44 16.99
CA LYS A 5 17.42 11.82 18.12
C LYS A 5 16.49 10.99 19.02
N ASP A 6 15.18 11.11 18.83
CA ASP A 6 14.19 10.39 19.62
C ASP A 6 13.99 8.97 19.05
N ILE A 7 14.28 7.94 19.84
CA ILE A 7 14.15 6.54 19.41
C ILE A 7 12.73 6.20 18.95
N ARG A 8 11.71 6.85 19.52
CA ARG A 8 10.30 6.64 19.17
C ARG A 8 10.01 7.01 17.71
N PHE A 9 10.75 7.96 17.16
CA PHE A 9 10.62 8.35 15.75
C PHE A 9 10.97 7.19 14.82
N TRP A 10 12.13 6.58 15.05
CA TRP A 10 12.59 5.45 14.24
C TRP A 10 11.70 4.22 14.40
N VAL A 11 11.20 3.96 15.61
CA VAL A 11 10.24 2.87 15.84
C VAL A 11 8.96 3.05 15.02
N CYS A 12 8.39 4.25 14.97
CA CYS A 12 7.20 4.53 14.16
C CYS A 12 7.46 4.41 12.66
N VAL A 13 8.56 5.00 12.18
CA VAL A 13 8.90 4.98 10.74
C VAL A 13 9.21 3.57 10.27
N ILE A 14 10.11 2.87 10.95
CA ILE A 14 10.49 1.50 10.59
C ILE A 14 9.29 0.57 10.72
N GLY A 15 8.49 0.70 11.79
CA GLY A 15 7.28 -0.10 11.98
C GLY A 15 6.27 0.05 10.84
N ILE A 16 5.96 1.28 10.43
CA ILE A 16 5.02 1.53 9.33
C ILE A 16 5.57 1.06 7.99
N VAL A 17 6.87 1.24 7.73
CA VAL A 17 7.51 0.74 6.51
C VAL A 17 7.48 -0.78 6.44
N ILE A 18 7.74 -1.49 7.54
CA ILE A 18 7.67 -2.96 7.59
C ILE A 18 6.23 -3.43 7.32
N LEU A 19 5.23 -2.82 7.96
CA LEU A 19 3.83 -3.16 7.74
C LEU A 19 3.40 -2.92 6.29
N GLY A 20 3.83 -1.80 5.71
CA GLY A 20 3.59 -1.47 4.31
C GLY A 20 4.27 -2.43 3.34
N PHE A 21 5.49 -2.87 3.65
CA PHE A 21 6.20 -3.89 2.87
C PHE A 21 5.49 -5.25 2.94
N LEU A 22 5.00 -5.63 4.11
CA LEU A 22 4.23 -6.86 4.30
C LEU A 22 2.93 -6.85 3.47
N SER A 23 2.26 -5.71 3.39
CA SER A 23 1.10 -5.50 2.49
C SER A 23 1.46 -5.73 1.02
N GLY A 24 2.62 -5.22 0.59
CA GLY A 24 3.12 -5.40 -0.77
C GLY A 24 3.39 -6.85 -1.12
N LEU A 25 4.02 -7.61 -0.21
CA LEU A 25 4.28 -9.04 -0.41
C LEU A 25 3.00 -9.87 -0.54
N LEU A 26 1.95 -9.51 0.21
CA LEU A 26 0.64 -10.16 0.13
C LEU A 26 -0.14 -9.82 -1.15
N SER A 27 0.29 -8.79 -1.89
CA SER A 27 -0.37 -8.30 -3.10
C SER A 27 0.15 -8.93 -4.39
N GLY A 28 1.09 -9.89 -4.32
CA GLY A 28 1.56 -10.65 -5.48
C GLY A 28 2.49 -9.87 -6.41
N ASN A 29 2.36 -10.08 -7.73
CA ASN A 29 3.21 -9.46 -8.77
C ASN A 29 2.45 -8.37 -9.56
N PRO A 30 2.36 -7.14 -9.04
CA PRO A 30 1.66 -6.04 -9.70
C PRO A 30 2.33 -5.61 -11.01
N GLY A 31 3.63 -5.90 -11.19
CA GLY A 31 4.40 -5.51 -12.38
C GLY A 31 3.94 -6.23 -13.64
N GLU A 32 3.78 -7.56 -13.59
CA GLU A 32 3.29 -8.35 -14.74
C GLU A 32 1.89 -7.93 -15.17
N TYR A 33 1.01 -7.62 -14.20
CA TYR A 33 -0.32 -7.12 -14.51
C TYR A 33 -0.29 -5.74 -15.15
N TYR A 34 0.54 -4.83 -14.65
CA TYR A 34 0.71 -3.51 -15.23
C TYR A 34 1.09 -3.58 -16.71
N TYR A 35 2.00 -4.48 -17.07
CA TYR A 35 2.39 -4.71 -18.47
C TYR A 35 1.34 -5.46 -19.30
N SER A 36 0.39 -6.15 -18.66
CA SER A 36 -0.72 -6.82 -19.35
C SER A 36 -1.85 -5.87 -19.78
N LEU A 37 -1.85 -4.63 -19.26
CA LEU A 37 -2.83 -3.60 -19.57
C LEU A 37 -2.43 -2.83 -20.83
N GLN A 38 -3.44 -2.37 -21.59
CA GLN A 38 -3.22 -1.35 -22.61
C GLN A 38 -3.01 0.00 -21.92
N LEU A 39 -1.74 0.33 -21.71
CA LEU A 39 -1.32 1.56 -21.07
C LEU A 39 -1.31 2.72 -22.08
N PRO A 40 -1.79 3.92 -21.70
CA PRO A 40 -1.57 5.11 -22.48
C PRO A 40 -0.08 5.48 -22.51
N PRO A 41 0.40 6.25 -23.51
CA PRO A 41 1.83 6.55 -23.69
C PRO A 41 2.48 7.36 -22.55
N PHE A 42 1.66 7.98 -21.69
CA PHE A 42 2.10 8.74 -20.52
C PHE A 42 2.07 7.94 -19.22
N ALA A 43 1.82 6.62 -19.28
CA ALA A 43 1.74 5.79 -18.10
C ALA A 43 3.14 5.54 -17.50
N PRO A 44 3.32 5.74 -16.18
CA PRO A 44 4.63 5.60 -15.54
C PRO A 44 5.09 4.14 -15.47
N PRO A 45 6.38 3.84 -15.69
CA PRO A 45 6.92 2.48 -15.49
C PRO A 45 6.52 1.83 -14.15
N SER A 46 6.26 0.52 -14.15
CA SER A 46 5.80 -0.20 -12.96
C SER A 46 6.77 -0.18 -11.78
N TRP A 47 8.07 -0.01 -12.02
CA TRP A 47 9.06 0.09 -10.95
C TRP A 47 8.86 1.33 -10.07
N ILE A 48 8.19 2.38 -10.56
CA ILE A 48 7.93 3.62 -9.82
C ILE A 48 6.99 3.40 -8.63
N PHE A 49 6.13 2.36 -8.69
CA PHE A 49 5.25 2.03 -7.58
C PHE A 49 6.04 1.73 -6.31
N GLY A 50 7.19 1.05 -6.39
CA GLY A 50 8.03 0.73 -5.22
C GLY A 50 8.48 1.98 -4.46
N PRO A 51 9.29 2.88 -5.07
CA PRO A 51 9.76 4.11 -4.44
C PRO A 51 8.63 5.02 -3.94
N MET A 52 7.53 5.14 -4.70
CA MET A 52 6.37 5.92 -4.29
C MET A 52 5.75 5.41 -2.99
N TRP A 53 5.53 4.10 -2.89
CA TRP A 53 5.00 3.49 -1.66
C TRP A 53 5.98 3.62 -0.49
N THR A 54 7.28 3.43 -0.72
CA THR A 54 8.30 3.67 0.31
C THR A 54 8.24 5.09 0.86
N LEU A 55 8.16 6.09 -0.01
CA LEU A 55 8.05 7.49 0.41
C LEU A 55 6.77 7.75 1.22
N LEU A 56 5.64 7.21 0.77
CA LEU A 56 4.36 7.33 1.49
C LEU A 56 4.43 6.70 2.89
N TYR A 57 4.98 5.50 3.03
CA TYR A 57 5.11 4.84 4.33
C TYR A 57 6.07 5.57 5.27
N ILE A 58 7.15 6.15 4.76
CA ILE A 58 8.04 7.02 5.54
C ILE A 58 7.26 8.23 6.07
N LEU A 59 6.50 8.91 5.21
CA LEU A 59 5.68 10.07 5.60
C LEU A 59 4.60 9.70 6.63
N MET A 60 3.95 8.55 6.48
CA MET A 60 2.99 8.05 7.47
C MET A 60 3.64 7.77 8.82
N GLY A 61 4.83 7.17 8.84
CA GLY A 61 5.61 6.97 10.06
C GLY A 61 5.98 8.26 10.77
N ILE A 62 6.38 9.28 10.02
CA ILE A 62 6.64 10.64 10.54
C ILE A 62 5.35 11.22 11.14
N SER A 63 4.22 11.10 10.42
CA SER A 63 2.91 11.57 10.90
C SER A 63 2.50 10.89 12.21
N LEU A 64 2.67 9.56 12.32
CA LEU A 64 2.36 8.82 13.54
C LEU A 64 3.21 9.31 14.74
N TYR A 65 4.51 9.53 14.53
CA TYR A 65 5.38 10.08 15.58
C TYR A 65 4.92 11.48 16.04
N LEU A 66 4.55 12.36 15.10
CA LEU A 66 4.04 13.69 15.42
C LEU A 66 2.74 13.62 16.21
N LEU A 67 1.84 12.71 15.86
CA LEU A 67 0.60 12.47 16.59
C LEU A 67 0.85 11.99 18.01
N LEU A 68 1.76 11.04 18.21
CA LEU A 68 2.08 10.49 19.53
C LEU A 68 2.70 11.52 20.48
N ASN A 69 3.40 12.52 19.94
CA ASN A 69 3.97 13.63 20.71
C ASN A 69 2.99 14.79 20.97
N HIS A 70 1.73 14.69 20.54
CA HIS A 70 0.74 15.71 20.81
C HIS A 70 0.35 15.72 22.30
N ASN A 71 0.48 16.88 22.96
CA ASN A 71 0.25 17.05 24.40
C ASN A 71 -1.19 16.77 24.87
N ASN A 72 -2.20 16.96 24.01
CA ASN A 72 -3.60 16.75 24.37
C ASN A 72 -3.98 15.29 24.17
N LYS A 73 -4.13 14.54 25.28
CA LYS A 73 -4.46 13.10 25.24
C LYS A 73 -5.76 12.77 24.49
N LYS A 74 -6.81 13.58 24.65
CA LYS A 74 -8.12 13.32 24.01
C LYS A 74 -8.03 13.51 22.49
N GLN A 75 -7.40 14.62 22.07
CA GLN A 75 -7.21 14.92 20.65
C GLN A 75 -6.25 13.93 20.00
N ARG A 76 -5.17 13.55 20.69
CA ARG A 76 -4.24 12.51 20.25
C ARG A 76 -4.96 11.21 19.97
N ASN A 77 -5.79 10.71 20.89
CA ASN A 77 -6.47 9.44 20.70
C ASN A 77 -7.42 9.47 19.48
N ASN A 78 -8.14 10.58 19.28
CA ASN A 78 -8.97 10.75 18.07
C ASN A 78 -8.14 10.74 16.79
N LEU A 79 -7.04 11.50 16.76
CA LEU A 79 -6.17 11.58 15.58
C LEU A 79 -5.46 10.26 15.27
N VAL A 80 -5.02 9.54 16.31
CA VAL A 80 -4.45 8.19 16.16
C VAL A 80 -5.51 7.22 15.65
N GLY A 81 -6.76 7.30 16.13
CA GLY A 81 -7.87 6.50 15.60
C GLY A 81 -8.12 6.74 14.11
N LEU A 82 -8.16 8.01 13.68
CA LEU A 82 -8.28 8.38 12.27
C LEU A 82 -7.10 7.87 11.43
N PHE A 83 -5.87 7.98 11.95
CA PHE A 83 -4.68 7.45 11.29
C PHE A 83 -4.76 5.93 11.12
N VAL A 84 -5.17 5.19 12.15
CA VAL A 84 -5.31 3.73 12.08
C VAL A 84 -6.36 3.32 11.05
N ILE A 85 -7.51 4.01 11.00
CA ILE A 85 -8.55 3.76 9.99
C ILE A 85 -7.97 4.00 8.58
N GLN A 86 -7.29 5.14 8.38
CA GLN A 86 -6.66 5.47 7.10
C GLN A 86 -5.62 4.42 6.69
N PHE A 87 -4.80 3.94 7.63
CA PHE A 87 -3.79 2.93 7.38
C PHE A 87 -4.40 1.55 7.06
N ILE A 88 -5.46 1.14 7.75
CA ILE A 88 -6.17 -0.11 7.45
C ILE A 88 -6.79 -0.06 6.05
N PHE A 89 -7.44 1.04 5.69
CA PHE A 89 -7.94 1.23 4.32
C PHE A 89 -6.82 1.16 3.29
N ASN A 90 -5.66 1.77 3.58
CA ASN A 90 -4.49 1.70 2.72
C ASN A 90 -3.95 0.26 2.57
N PHE A 91 -3.91 -0.50 3.66
CA PHE A 91 -3.46 -1.89 3.68
C PHE A 91 -4.42 -2.82 2.92
N ILE A 92 -5.73 -2.65 3.12
CA ILE A 92 -6.78 -3.45 2.46
C ILE A 92 -6.85 -3.14 0.97
N TRP A 93 -6.61 -1.89 0.56
CA TRP A 93 -6.67 -1.48 -0.84
C TRP A 93 -5.79 -2.34 -1.75
N SER A 94 -4.53 -2.57 -1.36
CA SER A 94 -3.60 -3.38 -2.14
C SER A 94 -4.10 -4.83 -2.27
N ALA A 95 -4.62 -5.41 -1.19
CA ALA A 95 -5.21 -6.75 -1.23
C ALA A 95 -6.46 -6.81 -2.13
N LEU A 96 -7.38 -5.84 -2.04
CA LEU A 96 -8.59 -5.81 -2.87
C LEU A 96 -8.23 -5.64 -4.36
N PHE A 97 -7.34 -4.71 -4.69
CA PHE A 97 -7.03 -4.39 -6.08
C PHE A 97 -6.24 -5.52 -6.76
N PHE A 98 -5.30 -6.15 -6.05
CA PHE A 98 -4.44 -7.18 -6.63
C PHE A 98 -4.91 -8.63 -6.38
N ASN A 99 -5.83 -8.91 -5.45
CA ASN A 99 -6.43 -10.25 -5.35
C ASN A 99 -7.80 -10.35 -6.02
N LEU A 100 -8.74 -9.44 -5.74
CA LEU A 100 -10.12 -9.59 -6.27
C LEU A 100 -10.21 -9.30 -7.77
N LEU A 101 -9.44 -8.33 -8.27
CA LEU A 101 -9.40 -8.05 -9.71
C LEU A 101 -8.77 -9.23 -10.48
N PHE A 102 -7.82 -9.94 -9.87
CA PHE A 102 -7.12 -11.07 -10.46
C PHE A 102 -7.97 -12.34 -10.48
N VAL A 103 -8.69 -12.63 -9.39
CA VAL A 103 -9.65 -13.75 -9.34
C VAL A 103 -10.73 -13.58 -10.41
N LYS A 104 -11.24 -12.35 -10.60
CA LYS A 104 -12.33 -12.11 -11.57
C LYS A 104 -11.85 -12.11 -13.03
N LEU A 105 -10.61 -11.70 -13.29
CA LEU A 105 -10.01 -11.72 -14.63
C LEU A 105 -9.47 -13.09 -15.04
N SER A 106 -9.04 -13.93 -14.10
CA SER A 106 -8.56 -15.29 -14.41
C SER A 106 -9.70 -16.21 -14.83
N GLU A 107 -10.86 -16.15 -14.17
CA GLU A 107 -12.04 -16.94 -14.54
C GLU A 107 -12.57 -16.58 -15.93
N THR A 108 -12.60 -15.29 -16.26
CA THR A 108 -13.08 -14.81 -17.57
C THR A 108 -12.10 -15.16 -18.69
N LYS A 109 -10.77 -15.04 -18.47
CA LYS A 109 -9.78 -15.51 -19.46
C LYS A 109 -9.86 -17.02 -19.66
N LEU A 110 -9.93 -17.83 -18.60
CA LEU A 110 -10.03 -19.29 -18.72
C LEU A 110 -11.27 -19.73 -19.50
N SER A 111 -12.42 -19.09 -19.27
CA SER A 111 -13.64 -19.32 -20.05
C SER A 111 -13.44 -19.04 -21.54
N ILE A 112 -12.80 -17.91 -21.90
CA ILE A 112 -12.55 -17.54 -23.31
C ILE A 112 -11.54 -18.49 -23.97
N TYR A 113 -10.46 -18.87 -23.28
CA TYR A 113 -9.46 -19.80 -23.80
C TYR A 113 -10.01 -21.22 -23.99
N VAL A 114 -10.88 -21.70 -23.10
CA VAL A 114 -11.55 -23.01 -23.26
C VAL A 114 -12.55 -23.00 -24.43
N THR A 115 -13.22 -21.87 -24.70
CA THR A 115 -14.12 -21.75 -25.86
C THR A 115 -13.35 -21.68 -27.19
N GLN A 116 -12.19 -21.03 -27.24
CA GLN A 116 -11.37 -20.92 -28.46
C GLN A 116 -10.64 -22.22 -28.84
N LYS A 117 -10.32 -23.09 -27.88
CA LYS A 117 -9.58 -24.34 -28.14
C LYS A 117 -10.47 -25.52 -28.58
N ASN A 118 -11.79 -25.33 -28.58
CA ASN A 118 -12.80 -26.34 -28.94
C ASN A 118 -13.43 -26.10 -30.32
N PHE A 119 -12.78 -25.34 -31.20
CA PHE A 119 -13.12 -25.20 -32.62
C PHE A 119 -11.89 -25.44 -33.50
#